data_AF-A0A7Y4Z0J0-F1
#
_entry.id   AF-A0A7Y4Z0J0-F1
#
_cell.length_a   1.000
_cell.length_b   1.000
_cell.length_c   1.000
_cell.angle_alpha   90.00
_cell.angle_beta   90.00
_cell.angle_gamma   90.00
#
_symmetry.space_group_name_H-M   'P 1'
#
loop_
_entity.id
_entity.type
_entity.pdbx_description
1 polymer ?
#
loop_
_entity_poly.entity_id
_entity_poly.type
_entity_poly.pdbx_seq_one_letter_code
_entity_poly.pdbx_strand_id
1 'polypeptide(L)'
;MSKYRQYYDEEEDENVDFTVFLIHGRSQEVHKIERFIKDELLFNAVLLQNSFSGKNIIDKFKDEIWYNASCAVAIMSPDDKLDNGNYRARQNVFYELGYCSGVFESYYDEDLENEPVIIIKEKSIDFQDVSDLLGVEYLSYTNGCIESTFIHLRKALNNLYEELGGEEEVE
;
A
#
# COMPACT_ATOMS: atom_id res chain seq x y z
N MET A 1 -4.86 -15.78 -19.68
CA MET A 1 -4.00 -15.94 -18.49
C MET A 1 -3.78 -14.55 -17.93
N SER A 2 -3.97 -14.38 -16.62
CA SER A 2 -3.69 -13.10 -15.98
C SER A 2 -2.23 -12.71 -16.24
N LYS A 3 -1.98 -11.40 -16.37
CA LYS A 3 -0.61 -10.86 -16.42
C LYS A 3 0.05 -10.96 -15.04
N TYR A 4 -0.76 -10.97 -13.99
CA TYR A 4 -0.33 -10.84 -12.61
C TYR A 4 -0.42 -12.17 -11.88
N ARG A 5 0.41 -12.34 -10.85
CA ARG A 5 0.36 -13.47 -9.93
C ARG A 5 -0.96 -13.46 -9.18
N GLN A 6 -1.51 -14.65 -9.00
CA GLN A 6 -2.85 -14.85 -8.44
C GLN A 6 -2.77 -15.76 -7.21
N TYR A 7 -3.71 -15.61 -6.30
CA TYR A 7 -3.98 -16.56 -5.23
C TYR A 7 -5.46 -16.94 -5.28
N TYR A 8 -5.81 -18.06 -4.65
CA TYR A 8 -7.19 -18.50 -4.55
C TYR A 8 -7.86 -17.81 -3.37
N ASP A 9 -8.89 -17.02 -3.65
CA ASP A 9 -9.72 -16.39 -2.62
C ASP A 9 -10.86 -17.34 -2.26
N GLU A 10 -10.89 -17.79 -1.00
CA GLU A 10 -11.89 -18.74 -0.52
C GLU A 10 -13.31 -18.14 -0.43
N GLU A 11 -13.43 -16.82 -0.25
CA GLU A 11 -14.73 -16.16 -0.15
C GLU A 11 -15.39 -16.00 -1.53
N GLU A 12 -14.59 -15.66 -2.54
CA GLU A 12 -15.06 -15.49 -3.92
C GLU A 12 -15.06 -16.81 -4.75
N ASP A 13 -14.48 -17.89 -4.21
CA ASP A 13 -14.32 -19.20 -4.88
C ASP A 13 -13.65 -19.08 -6.27
N GLU A 14 -12.64 -18.21 -6.38
CA GLU A 14 -11.91 -17.98 -7.61
C GLU A 14 -10.43 -17.58 -7.41
N ASN A 15 -9.66 -17.62 -8.50
CA ASN A 15 -8.29 -17.09 -8.48
C ASN A 15 -8.31 -15.60 -8.81
N VAL A 16 -7.87 -14.77 -7.86
CA VAL A 16 -7.84 -13.31 -7.98
C VAL A 16 -6.40 -12.81 -8.12
N ASP A 17 -6.22 -11.68 -8.80
CA ASP A 17 -4.91 -11.03 -8.91
C ASP A 17 -4.48 -10.47 -7.55
N PHE A 18 -3.26 -10.77 -7.12
CA PHE A 18 -2.70 -10.12 -5.93
C PHE A 18 -2.51 -8.63 -6.22
N THR A 19 -3.32 -7.81 -5.57
CA THR A 19 -3.50 -6.40 -5.92
C THR A 19 -3.09 -5.49 -4.77
N VAL A 20 -2.05 -4.68 -5.03
CA VAL A 20 -1.52 -3.73 -4.07
C VAL A 20 -2.17 -2.36 -4.27
N PHE A 21 -2.89 -1.88 -3.27
CA PHE A 21 -3.44 -0.54 -3.28
C PHE A 21 -2.39 0.50 -2.86
N LEU A 22 -2.14 1.50 -3.70
CA LEU A 22 -1.12 2.52 -3.44
C LEU A 22 -1.75 3.80 -2.92
N ILE A 23 -1.49 4.07 -1.64
CA ILE A 23 -1.84 5.33 -0.98
C ILE A 23 -0.67 6.29 -1.18
N HIS A 24 -0.92 7.46 -1.77
CA HIS A 24 0.14 8.41 -2.03
C HIS A 24 -0.32 9.86 -1.95
N GLY A 25 0.65 10.72 -1.67
CA GLY A 25 0.50 12.16 -1.72
C GLY A 25 0.70 12.74 -3.12
N ARG A 26 1.38 13.86 -3.22
CA ARG A 26 1.72 14.54 -4.49
C ARG A 26 3.00 14.01 -5.13
N SER A 27 3.77 13.24 -4.37
CA SER A 27 5.04 12.71 -4.82
C SER A 27 4.89 11.81 -6.04
N GLN A 28 5.73 12.04 -7.05
CA GLN A 28 5.80 11.21 -8.26
C GLN A 28 6.54 9.89 -8.02
N GLU A 29 7.17 9.73 -6.86
CA GLU A 29 7.87 8.50 -6.45
C GLU A 29 6.94 7.27 -6.43
N VAL A 30 5.63 7.47 -6.28
CA VAL A 30 4.62 6.41 -6.37
C VAL A 30 4.71 5.63 -7.69
N HIS A 31 5.05 6.29 -8.81
CA HIS A 31 5.13 5.61 -10.11
C HIS A 31 6.31 4.65 -10.20
N LYS A 32 7.36 4.87 -9.40
CA LYS A 32 8.47 3.92 -9.32
C LYS A 32 8.06 2.67 -8.55
N ILE A 33 7.30 2.84 -7.47
CA ILE A 33 6.71 1.74 -6.69
C ILE A 33 5.69 0.96 -7.54
N GLU A 34 4.80 1.67 -8.24
CA GLU A 34 3.83 1.06 -9.15
C GLU A 34 4.51 0.20 -10.21
N ARG A 35 5.55 0.74 -10.87
CA ARG A 35 6.33 0.02 -11.87
C ARG A 35 7.02 -1.20 -11.26
N PHE A 36 7.65 -1.04 -10.11
CA PHE A 36 8.31 -2.13 -9.41
C PHE A 36 7.34 -3.28 -9.11
N ILE A 37 6.17 -2.98 -8.57
CA ILE A 37 5.13 -3.97 -8.26
C ILE A 37 4.63 -4.66 -9.54
N LYS A 38 4.31 -3.89 -10.59
CA LYS A 38 3.74 -4.42 -11.84
C LYS A 38 4.71 -5.18 -12.74
N ASP A 39 5.94 -4.69 -12.84
CA ASP A 39 6.90 -5.16 -13.84
C ASP A 39 7.97 -6.09 -13.23
N GLU A 40 8.29 -5.96 -11.93
CA GLU A 40 9.30 -6.81 -11.27
C GLU A 40 8.72 -7.86 -10.32
N LEU A 41 7.57 -7.60 -9.69
CA LEU A 41 6.89 -8.58 -8.83
C LEU A 41 5.75 -9.30 -9.54
N LEU A 42 5.34 -8.78 -10.70
CA LEU A 42 4.17 -9.25 -11.45
C LEU A 42 2.91 -9.25 -10.57
N PHE A 43 2.78 -8.29 -9.66
CA PHE A 43 1.55 -8.05 -8.91
C PHE A 43 0.76 -6.92 -9.56
N ASN A 44 -0.55 -6.90 -9.37
CA ASN A 44 -1.34 -5.75 -9.77
C ASN A 44 -1.10 -4.58 -8.80
N ALA A 45 -1.20 -3.34 -9.29
CA ALA A 45 -1.10 -2.16 -8.45
C ALA A 45 -2.13 -1.11 -8.88
N VAL A 46 -2.88 -0.60 -7.90
CA VAL A 46 -3.95 0.36 -8.13
C VAL A 46 -3.62 1.69 -7.47
N LEU A 47 -3.75 2.77 -8.23
CA LEU A 47 -3.73 4.14 -7.72
C LEU A 47 -5.10 4.75 -7.99
N LEU A 48 -5.71 5.37 -6.97
CA LEU A 48 -6.90 6.18 -7.21
C LEU A 48 -6.53 7.46 -7.95
N GLN A 49 -6.94 7.53 -9.22
CA GLN A 49 -6.94 8.78 -9.95
C GLN A 49 -8.21 9.57 -9.65
N ASN A 50 -8.07 10.90 -9.56
CA ASN A 50 -9.19 11.86 -9.53
C ASN A 50 -9.94 11.86 -10.88
N SER A 51 -10.63 10.78 -11.20
CA SER A 51 -11.52 10.69 -12.36
C SER A 51 -12.95 11.00 -11.93
N PHE A 52 -13.61 11.94 -12.62
CA PHE A 52 -15.01 12.24 -12.36
C PHE A 52 -15.88 11.12 -12.94
N SER A 53 -16.56 10.34 -12.10
CA SER A 53 -17.50 9.29 -12.54
C SER A 53 -18.90 9.40 -11.91
N GLY A 54 -19.21 10.53 -11.27
CA GLY A 54 -20.49 10.71 -10.56
C GLY A 54 -20.61 10.03 -9.20
N LYS A 55 -19.66 9.16 -8.79
CA LYS A 55 -19.49 8.67 -7.41
C LYS A 55 -18.60 9.61 -6.60
N ASN A 56 -18.79 9.66 -5.27
CA ASN A 56 -17.85 10.34 -4.38
C ASN A 56 -16.49 9.63 -4.46
N ILE A 57 -15.38 10.37 -4.44
CA ILE A 57 -14.03 9.79 -4.42
C ILE A 57 -13.83 8.84 -3.25
N ILE A 58 -14.48 9.13 -2.12
CA ILE A 58 -14.47 8.26 -0.94
C ILE A 58 -15.13 6.92 -1.26
N ASP A 59 -16.27 6.90 -1.95
CA ASP A 59 -16.95 5.64 -2.26
C ASP A 59 -16.11 4.77 -3.20
N LYS A 60 -15.45 5.37 -4.19
CA LYS A 60 -14.50 4.65 -5.05
C LYS A 60 -13.36 4.04 -4.27
N PHE A 61 -12.80 4.80 -3.33
CA PHE A 61 -11.75 4.31 -2.45
C PHE A 61 -12.23 3.11 -1.64
N LYS A 62 -13.40 3.22 -1.03
CA LYS A 62 -13.97 2.10 -0.27
C LYS A 62 -14.20 0.88 -1.16
N ASP A 63 -14.87 1.04 -2.29
CA ASP A 63 -15.13 -0.05 -3.23
C ASP A 63 -13.81 -0.74 -3.64
N GLU A 64 -12.77 0.04 -3.96
CA GLU A 64 -11.48 -0.53 -4.39
C GLU A 64 -10.77 -1.31 -3.27
N ILE A 65 -10.81 -0.80 -2.03
CA ILE A 65 -10.20 -1.49 -0.89
C ILE A 65 -10.96 -2.76 -0.53
N TRP A 66 -12.29 -2.71 -0.50
CA TRP A 66 -13.12 -3.84 -0.06
C TRP A 66 -13.18 -5.00 -1.04
N TYR A 67 -13.16 -4.72 -2.35
CA TYR A 67 -13.44 -5.74 -3.35
C TYR A 67 -12.23 -6.13 -4.21
N ASN A 68 -11.19 -5.29 -4.26
CA ASN A 68 -10.08 -5.51 -5.20
C ASN A 68 -8.71 -5.58 -4.54
N ALA A 69 -8.52 -5.01 -3.34
CA ALA A 69 -7.18 -4.88 -2.74
C ALA A 69 -6.84 -6.05 -1.81
N SER A 70 -5.69 -6.69 -2.04
CA SER A 70 -5.13 -7.73 -1.16
C SER A 70 -4.24 -7.14 -0.06
N CYS A 71 -3.72 -5.93 -0.27
CA CYS A 71 -2.93 -5.18 0.70
C CYS A 71 -2.82 -3.71 0.28
N ALA A 72 -2.21 -2.88 1.12
CA ALA A 72 -1.89 -1.49 0.78
C ALA A 72 -0.44 -1.12 1.07
N VAL A 73 0.09 -0.20 0.25
CA VAL A 73 1.38 0.47 0.48
C VAL A 73 1.14 1.97 0.58
N ALA A 74 1.46 2.55 1.75
CA ALA A 74 1.32 3.97 2.01
C ALA A 74 2.64 4.72 1.88
N ILE A 75 2.71 5.62 0.90
CA ILE A 75 3.89 6.45 0.62
C ILE A 75 3.72 7.83 1.25
N MET A 76 4.49 8.05 2.29
CA MET A 76 4.45 9.26 3.10
C MET A 76 5.55 10.23 2.66
N SER A 77 5.21 11.14 1.75
CA SER A 77 6.09 12.17 1.20
C SER A 77 5.94 13.53 1.93
N PRO A 78 6.96 14.41 1.89
CA PRO A 78 6.93 15.74 2.53
C PRO A 78 6.07 16.75 1.76
N ASP A 79 4.77 16.51 1.67
CA ASP A 79 3.86 17.27 0.81
C ASP A 79 3.36 18.58 1.42
N ASP A 80 3.00 18.54 2.70
CA ASP A 80 2.36 19.65 3.39
C ASP A 80 3.37 20.30 4.34
N LYS A 81 3.68 21.58 4.11
CA LYS A 81 4.56 22.36 4.98
C LYS A 81 3.77 22.86 6.21
N LEU A 82 4.36 22.71 7.38
CA LEU A 82 3.82 23.16 8.67
C LEU A 82 4.31 24.57 9.02
N ASP A 83 3.59 25.24 9.91
CA ASP A 83 3.89 26.62 10.36
C ASP A 83 5.26 26.72 11.08
N ASN A 84 5.71 25.63 11.69
CA ASN A 84 7.01 25.53 12.34
C ASN A 84 8.18 25.28 11.35
N GLY A 85 7.89 25.19 10.04
CA GLY A 85 8.88 24.96 8.99
C GLY A 85 9.15 23.49 8.66
N ASN A 86 8.59 22.55 9.42
CA ASN A 86 8.66 21.11 9.13
C ASN A 86 7.74 20.74 7.96
N TYR A 87 7.88 19.52 7.45
CA TYR A 87 6.99 18.93 6.46
C TYR A 87 6.29 17.72 7.07
N ARG A 88 5.08 17.44 6.61
CA ARG A 88 4.34 16.22 6.93
C ARG A 88 3.78 15.58 5.68
N ALA A 89 3.39 14.31 5.81
CA ALA A 89 2.56 13.66 4.80
C ALA A 89 1.19 14.36 4.68
N ARG A 90 0.61 14.23 3.49
CA ARG A 90 -0.70 14.80 3.20
C ARG A 90 -1.77 14.18 4.11
N GLN A 91 -2.70 14.99 4.63
CA GLN A 91 -3.73 14.49 5.56
C GLN A 91 -4.57 13.33 4.99
N ASN A 92 -4.85 13.34 3.68
CA ASN A 92 -5.58 12.26 3.04
C ASN A 92 -4.83 10.92 3.12
N VAL A 93 -3.49 10.93 3.04
CA VAL A 93 -2.67 9.72 3.18
C VAL A 93 -2.86 9.09 4.55
N PHE A 94 -2.93 9.89 5.61
CA PHE A 94 -3.21 9.39 6.97
C PHE A 94 -4.62 8.82 7.10
N TYR A 95 -5.61 9.47 6.50
CA TYR A 95 -6.99 8.99 6.51
C TYR A 95 -7.13 7.64 5.77
N GLU A 96 -6.56 7.56 4.57
CA GLU A 96 -6.57 6.35 3.74
C GLU A 96 -5.80 5.21 4.41
N LEU A 97 -4.64 5.52 5.01
CA LEU A 97 -3.86 4.58 5.83
C LEU A 97 -4.71 3.98 6.95
N GLY A 98 -5.30 4.83 7.80
CA GLY A 98 -6.10 4.36 8.94
C GLY A 98 -7.34 3.59 8.50
N TYR A 99 -7.96 3.98 7.38
CA TYR A 99 -9.09 3.24 6.82
C TYR A 99 -8.66 1.85 6.34
N CYS A 100 -7.57 1.74 5.58
CA CYS A 100 -7.06 0.46 5.11
C CYS A 100 -6.68 -0.47 6.27
N SER A 101 -5.98 0.05 7.28
CA SER A 101 -5.64 -0.73 8.48
C SER A 101 -6.89 -1.32 9.13
N GLY A 102 -7.92 -0.50 9.37
CA GLY A 102 -9.15 -1.00 9.99
C GLY A 102 -9.98 -1.95 9.11
N VAL A 103 -9.96 -1.79 7.78
CA VAL A 103 -10.63 -2.73 6.87
C VAL A 103 -9.90 -4.07 6.84
N PHE A 104 -8.58 -4.05 6.65
CA PHE A 104 -7.81 -5.29 6.57
C PHE A 104 -7.77 -6.04 7.90
N GLU A 105 -7.73 -5.35 9.04
CA GLU A 105 -7.91 -5.96 10.37
C GLU A 105 -9.29 -6.62 10.52
N SER A 106 -10.32 -6.12 9.84
CA SER A 106 -11.66 -6.73 9.88
C SER A 106 -11.86 -7.87 8.86
N TYR A 107 -11.01 -7.92 7.83
CA TYR A 107 -11.12 -8.85 6.71
C TYR A 107 -10.24 -10.07 6.91
N TYR A 108 -8.98 -9.86 7.33
CA TYR A 108 -8.05 -10.92 7.59
C TYR A 108 -8.16 -11.40 9.05
N ASP A 109 -8.08 -12.71 9.24
CA ASP A 109 -8.09 -13.34 10.56
C ASP A 109 -6.89 -12.86 11.41
N GLU A 110 -6.97 -13.03 12.74
CA GLU A 110 -5.87 -12.74 13.68
C GLU A 110 -4.60 -13.57 13.40
N ASP A 111 -4.67 -14.51 12.46
CA ASP A 111 -3.60 -15.44 12.07
C ASP A 111 -2.64 -14.89 11.00
N LEU A 112 -2.87 -13.70 10.41
CA LEU A 112 -1.85 -13.07 9.56
C LEU A 112 -0.61 -12.71 10.39
N GLU A 113 0.55 -13.27 10.04
CA GLU A 113 1.80 -12.88 10.69
C GLU A 113 2.36 -11.57 10.13
N ASN A 114 2.02 -11.21 8.88
CA ASN A 114 2.47 -9.98 8.23
C ASN A 114 1.35 -8.94 8.12
N GLU A 115 1.71 -7.68 8.41
CA GLU A 115 0.80 -6.55 8.30
C GLU A 115 0.40 -6.27 6.84
N PRO A 116 -0.89 -6.27 6.49
CA PRO A 116 -1.38 -6.01 5.13
C PRO A 116 -1.25 -4.53 4.73
N VAL A 117 -0.75 -3.67 5.62
CA VAL A 117 -0.49 -2.25 5.35
C VAL A 117 0.99 -1.93 5.56
N ILE A 118 1.70 -1.72 4.45
CA ILE A 118 3.12 -1.40 4.45
C ILE A 118 3.32 0.11 4.36
N ILE A 119 4.08 0.69 5.29
CA ILE A 119 4.36 2.12 5.31
C ILE A 119 5.76 2.41 4.73
N ILE A 120 5.84 3.35 3.80
CA ILE A 120 7.09 3.88 3.25
C ILE A 120 7.19 5.38 3.57
N LYS A 121 8.11 5.73 4.45
CA LYS A 121 8.28 7.09 4.96
C LYS A 121 9.51 7.80 4.39
N GLU A 122 9.33 9.02 3.90
CA GLU A 122 10.46 9.92 3.64
C GLU A 122 10.98 10.50 4.97
N LYS A 123 12.29 10.43 5.23
CA LYS A 123 12.84 10.75 6.57
C LYS A 123 12.68 12.20 7.01
N SER A 124 12.50 13.15 6.10
CA SER A 124 12.31 14.57 6.41
C SER A 124 10.90 14.90 6.92
N ILE A 125 9.93 13.98 6.79
CA ILE A 125 8.60 14.22 7.35
C ILE A 125 8.60 14.03 8.86
N ASP A 126 7.90 14.93 9.52
CA ASP A 126 7.52 14.83 10.92
C ASP A 126 6.42 13.76 11.05
N PHE A 127 6.77 12.62 11.64
CA PHE A 127 5.88 11.45 11.80
C PHE A 127 5.85 10.94 13.25
N GLN A 128 6.46 11.69 14.16
CA GLN A 128 6.68 11.26 15.54
C GLN A 128 5.35 11.02 16.28
N ASP A 129 4.28 11.72 15.89
CA ASP A 129 2.97 11.58 16.52
C ASP A 129 2.20 10.31 16.11
N VAL A 130 2.57 9.64 15.00
CA VAL A 130 1.76 8.52 14.42
C VAL A 130 2.45 7.16 14.60
N SER A 131 3.79 7.10 14.57
CA SER A 131 4.50 5.85 14.86
C SER A 131 4.21 5.31 16.25
N ASP A 132 4.11 6.22 17.24
CA ASP A 132 3.92 5.88 18.64
C ASP A 132 2.48 5.41 18.94
N LEU A 133 1.53 5.73 18.05
CA LEU A 133 0.11 5.36 18.17
C LEU A 133 -0.22 4.03 17.48
N LEU A 134 0.54 3.65 16.46
CA LEU A 134 0.25 2.46 15.66
C LEU A 134 1.20 1.28 15.94
N GLY A 135 2.40 1.53 16.50
CA GLY A 135 3.39 0.45 16.74
C GLY A 135 3.91 -0.21 15.45
N VAL A 136 3.64 0.37 14.29
CA VAL A 136 3.89 -0.21 12.97
C VAL A 136 5.34 -0.01 12.52
N GLU A 137 5.98 -1.08 12.08
CA GLU A 137 7.27 -1.02 11.38
C GLU A 137 7.11 -0.33 10.02
N TYR A 138 8.07 0.51 9.64
CA TYR A 138 8.02 1.23 8.37
C TYR A 138 9.37 1.20 7.63
N LEU A 139 9.28 1.19 6.30
CA LEU A 139 10.42 1.40 5.42
C LEU A 139 10.70 2.90 5.34
N SER A 140 11.97 3.27 5.15
CA SER A 140 12.32 4.68 4.99
C SER A 140 13.27 4.95 3.84
N TYR A 141 13.11 6.14 3.25
CA TYR A 141 13.96 6.65 2.17
C TYR A 141 14.29 8.13 2.41
N THR A 142 15.29 8.63 1.68
CA THR A 142 15.76 10.03 1.77
C THR A 142 15.91 10.63 0.38
N ASN A 143 15.65 11.94 0.24
CA ASN A 143 15.98 12.72 -0.96
C ASN A 143 15.41 12.13 -2.28
N GLY A 144 14.22 11.52 -2.23
CA GLY A 144 13.58 10.91 -3.39
C GLY A 144 14.19 9.58 -3.85
N CYS A 145 15.11 8.99 -3.09
CA CYS A 145 15.68 7.67 -3.38
C CYS A 145 14.76 6.54 -2.88
N ILE A 146 13.47 6.53 -3.29
CA ILE A 146 12.49 5.53 -2.82
C ILE A 146 12.88 4.10 -3.18
N GLU A 147 13.68 3.93 -4.24
CA GLU A 147 14.20 2.64 -4.71
C GLU A 147 15.03 1.91 -3.66
N SER A 148 15.60 2.63 -2.67
CA SER A 148 16.32 2.00 -1.55
C SER A 148 15.43 1.09 -0.71
N THR A 149 14.10 1.21 -0.84
CA THR A 149 13.11 0.41 -0.11
C THR A 149 12.75 -0.89 -0.83
N PHE A 150 13.07 -1.04 -2.12
CA PHE A 150 12.56 -2.12 -2.97
C PHE A 150 12.89 -3.52 -2.47
N ILE A 151 14.08 -3.73 -1.90
CA ILE A 151 14.47 -5.05 -1.36
C ILE A 151 13.55 -5.45 -0.19
N HIS A 152 13.29 -4.52 0.72
CA HIS A 152 12.43 -4.79 1.87
C HIS A 152 10.96 -4.84 1.49
N LEU A 153 10.53 -3.98 0.55
CA LEU A 153 9.18 -4.01 -0.01
C LEU A 153 8.88 -5.32 -0.74
N ARG A 154 9.83 -5.84 -1.53
CA ARG A 154 9.72 -7.16 -2.18
C ARG A 154 9.43 -8.24 -1.17
N LYS A 155 10.24 -8.27 -0.09
CA LYS A 155 10.12 -9.27 0.96
C LYS A 155 8.74 -9.19 1.63
N ALA A 156 8.31 -8.00 2.03
CA ALA A 156 7.02 -7.81 2.69
C ALA A 156 5.84 -8.23 1.80
N LEU A 157 5.84 -7.83 0.52
CA LEU A 157 4.77 -8.19 -0.41
C LEU A 157 4.75 -9.68 -0.77
N ASN A 158 5.92 -10.32 -0.95
CA ASN A 158 5.97 -11.76 -1.20
C ASN A 158 5.51 -12.57 0.01
N ASN A 159 5.92 -12.18 1.22
CA ASN A 159 5.45 -12.83 2.45
C ASN A 159 3.90 -12.79 2.54
N LEU A 160 3.30 -11.61 2.34
CA LEU A 160 1.84 -11.46 2.32
C LEU A 160 1.20 -12.32 1.22
N TYR A 161 1.76 -12.31 0.02
CA TYR A 161 1.25 -13.12 -1.08
C TYR A 161 1.27 -14.62 -0.76
N GLU A 162 2.34 -15.11 -0.14
CA GLU A 162 2.47 -16.51 0.29
C GLU A 162 1.48 -16.87 1.41
N GLU A 163 1.25 -15.96 2.37
CA GLU A 163 0.26 -16.14 3.44
C GLU A 163 -1.16 -16.25 2.91
N LEU A 164 -1.47 -15.51 1.83
CA LEU A 164 -2.76 -15.63 1.13
C LEU A 164 -2.83 -16.87 0.22
N GLY A 165 -1.90 -17.82 0.32
CA GLY A 165 -1.89 -19.06 -0.45
C GLY A 165 -1.33 -18.93 -1.86
N GLY A 166 -0.65 -17.82 -2.17
CA GLY A 166 0.01 -17.62 -3.43
C GLY A 166 1.27 -18.49 -3.57
N GLU A 167 1.43 -19.18 -4.70
CA GLU A 167 2.62 -19.98 -4.99
C GLU A 167 3.73 -19.11 -5.63
N GLU A 168 4.99 -19.29 -5.22
CA GLU A 168 6.14 -18.76 -5.96
C GLU A 168 6.25 -19.48 -7.32
N GLU A 169 6.55 -18.73 -8.40
CA GLU A 169 6.92 -19.38 -9.66
C GLU A 169 8.20 -20.20 -9.42
N VAL A 170 8.10 -21.52 -9.59
CA VAL A 170 9.26 -22.39 -9.67
C VAL A 170 9.98 -22.06 -10.99
N GLU A 171 11.17 -21.47 -10.91
CA GLU A 171 12.05 -21.15 -12.05
C GLU A 171 12.18 -22.27 -13.09
#